data_AF-A0A929K7X0-F1
#
_entry.id   AF-A0A929K7X0-F1
#
_cell.length_a   1.000
_cell.length_b   1.000
_cell.length_c   1.000
_cell.angle_alpha   90.00
_cell.angle_beta   90.00
_cell.angle_gamma   90.00
#
_symmetry.space_group_name_H-M   'P 1'
#
loop_
_entity.id
_entity.type
_entity.pdbx_description
1 polymer ?
#
loop_
_entity_poly.entity_id
_entity_poly.type
_entity_poly.pdbx_seq_one_letter_code
_entity_poly.pdbx_strand_id
1 'polypeptide(L)'
;MTLSDRVVIMNAGKIQQIGTPQEIYAHPVNYFVADFIGKANFLEGRVVSMVSKNKAELNISGRKFNVFTLKDSFSEGEKVFLLIRPESVELEPKKSNTLTGIVRQIIYLGSRMVYEIEIA
;
A
#
# COMPACT_ATOMS: atom_id res chain seq x y z
N MET A 1 -7.95 9.31 16.86
CA MET A 1 -8.99 8.82 17.80
C MET A 1 -9.87 7.85 17.04
N THR A 2 -10.10 6.67 17.60
CA THR A 2 -11.02 5.64 17.08
C THR A 2 -11.91 5.21 18.21
N LEU A 3 -13.23 5.17 17.99
CA LEU A 3 -14.23 5.03 19.06
C LEU A 3 -14.36 3.60 19.63
N SER A 4 -13.76 2.61 18.97
CA SER A 4 -13.99 1.19 19.25
C SER A 4 -12.68 0.44 19.48
N ASP A 5 -12.63 -0.41 20.51
CA ASP A 5 -11.50 -1.30 20.79
C ASP A 5 -11.32 -2.36 19.69
N ARG A 6 -12.41 -2.75 19.04
CA ARG A 6 -12.42 -3.68 17.90
C ARG A 6 -13.35 -3.20 16.80
N VAL A 7 -12.97 -3.50 15.56
CA VAL A 7 -13.73 -3.23 14.34
C VAL A 7 -13.93 -4.55 13.60
N VAL A 8 -15.11 -4.73 13.01
CA VAL A 8 -15.45 -5.84 12.12
C VAL A 8 -15.62 -5.27 10.72
N ILE A 9 -14.78 -5.69 9.77
CA ILE A 9 -14.94 -5.35 8.35
C ILE A 9 -15.67 -6.50 7.65
N MET A 10 -16.73 -6.16 6.90
CA MET A 10 -17.56 -7.11 6.18
C MET A 10 -17.67 -6.71 4.70
N ASN A 11 -17.77 -7.71 3.82
CA ASN A 11 -18.08 -7.55 2.41
C ASN A 11 -19.08 -8.63 1.99
N ALA A 12 -20.15 -8.24 1.27
CA ALA A 12 -21.21 -9.15 0.80
C ALA A 12 -21.71 -10.13 1.89
N GLY A 13 -21.97 -9.62 3.11
CA GLY A 13 -22.42 -10.42 4.26
C GLY A 13 -21.36 -11.31 4.92
N LYS A 14 -20.12 -11.36 4.40
CA LYS A 14 -19.01 -12.14 4.96
C LYS A 14 -18.01 -11.26 5.69
N ILE A 15 -17.66 -11.65 6.91
CA ILE A 15 -16.56 -11.04 7.67
C ILE A 15 -15.26 -11.21 6.89
N GLN A 16 -14.52 -10.12 6.73
CA GLN A 16 -13.21 -10.05 6.06
C GLN A 16 -12.07 -10.01 7.08
N GLN A 17 -12.21 -9.16 8.10
CA GLN A 17 -11.23 -9.03 9.18
C GLN A 17 -11.91 -8.53 10.46
N ILE A 18 -11.42 -8.99 11.62
CA ILE A 18 -11.75 -8.44 12.93
C ILE A 18 -10.44 -8.16 13.66
N GLY A 19 -10.29 -6.95 14.21
CA GLY A 19 -9.09 -6.53 14.94
C GLY A 19 -9.27 -5.16 15.55
N THR A 20 -8.22 -4.64 16.19
CA THR A 20 -8.18 -3.22 16.57
C THR A 20 -8.14 -2.34 15.32
N PRO A 21 -8.58 -1.06 15.39
CA PRO A 21 -8.46 -0.13 14.26
C PRO A 21 -7.03 -0.02 13.71
N GLN A 22 -6.02 -0.11 14.59
CA GLN A 22 -4.60 -0.08 14.21
C GLN A 22 -4.18 -1.34 13.46
N GLU A 23 -4.58 -2.52 13.93
CA GLU A 23 -4.30 -3.80 13.25
C GLU A 23 -4.91 -3.83 11.85
N ILE A 24 -6.17 -3.43 11.69
CA ILE A 24 -6.82 -3.46 10.37
C ILE A 24 -6.18 -2.45 9.41
N TYR A 25 -5.72 -1.29 9.90
CA TYR A 25 -5.07 -0.29 9.07
C TYR A 25 -3.65 -0.68 8.63
N ALA A 26 -2.83 -1.18 9.57
CA ALA A 26 -1.43 -1.52 9.36
C ALA A 26 -1.21 -2.91 8.75
N HIS A 27 -2.08 -3.87 9.06
CA HIS A 27 -2.01 -5.26 8.62
C HIS A 27 -3.36 -5.74 8.04
N PRO A 28 -3.81 -5.15 6.92
CA PRO A 28 -5.01 -5.61 6.21
C PRO A 28 -4.77 -7.00 5.62
N VAL A 29 -5.66 -7.96 5.87
CA VAL A 29 -5.52 -9.36 5.39
C VAL A 29 -5.77 -9.54 3.89
N ASN A 30 -6.40 -8.56 3.24
CA ASN A 30 -6.66 -8.59 1.79
C ASN A 30 -6.83 -7.18 1.20
N TYR A 31 -6.88 -7.11 -0.14
CA TYR A 31 -7.05 -5.86 -0.90
C TYR A 31 -8.28 -5.05 -0.46
N PHE A 32 -9.45 -5.69 -0.31
CA PHE A 32 -10.68 -4.99 0.08
C PHE A 32 -10.53 -4.31 1.44
N VAL A 33 -9.92 -4.97 2.42
CA VAL A 33 -9.72 -4.38 3.75
C VAL A 33 -8.72 -3.22 3.71
N ALA A 34 -7.68 -3.32 2.88
CA ALA A 34 -6.69 -2.27 2.68
C ALA A 34 -7.29 -1.00 2.06
N ASP A 35 -8.16 -1.17 1.06
CA ASP A 35 -8.90 -0.12 0.35
C ASP A 35 -10.00 0.51 1.22
N PHE A 36 -10.69 -0.31 2.03
CA PHE A 36 -11.82 0.13 2.84
C PHE A 36 -11.45 1.06 4.02
N ILE A 37 -10.30 0.86 4.69
CA ILE A 37 -9.88 1.75 5.79
C ILE A 37 -8.80 2.74 5.36
N GLY A 38 -9.14 4.02 5.47
CA GLY A 38 -8.23 5.16 5.33
C GLY A 38 -7.90 5.48 3.88
N LYS A 39 -6.74 6.11 3.64
CA LYS A 39 -6.26 6.34 2.28
C LYS A 39 -5.28 5.24 1.87
N ALA A 40 -5.33 4.84 0.61
CA ALA A 40 -4.44 3.86 0.01
C ALA A 40 -4.12 4.30 -1.42
N ASN A 41 -2.87 4.13 -1.84
CA ASN A 41 -2.48 4.11 -3.23
C ASN A 41 -2.16 2.66 -3.60
N PHE A 42 -2.59 2.21 -4.78
CA PHE A 42 -2.28 0.89 -5.30
C PHE A 42 -1.47 1.02 -6.59
N LEU A 43 -0.21 0.60 -6.56
CA LEU A 43 0.63 0.57 -7.76
C LEU A 43 0.65 -0.84 -8.34
N GLU A 44 0.36 -0.96 -9.63
CA GLU A 44 0.51 -2.22 -10.35
C GLU A 44 2.00 -2.60 -10.48
N GLY A 45 2.30 -3.86 -10.21
CA GLY A 45 3.63 -4.43 -10.40
C GLY A 45 3.59 -5.89 -10.83
N ARG A 46 4.77 -6.43 -11.13
CA ARG A 46 4.96 -7.87 -11.38
C ARG A 46 6.00 -8.43 -10.42
N VAL A 47 5.73 -9.63 -9.91
CA VAL A 47 6.69 -10.36 -9.07
C VAL A 47 7.87 -10.79 -9.94
N VAL A 48 9.09 -10.46 -9.49
CA VAL A 48 10.33 -10.93 -10.09
C VAL A 48 10.78 -12.22 -9.42
N SER A 49 10.80 -12.22 -8.07
CA SER A 49 11.14 -13.41 -7.29
C SER A 49 10.68 -13.27 -5.83
N MET A 50 10.57 -14.39 -5.13
CA MET A 50 10.44 -14.40 -3.67
C MET A 50 11.84 -14.26 -3.04
N VAL A 51 12.01 -13.29 -2.13
CA VAL A 51 13.25 -13.07 -1.36
C VAL A 51 13.23 -13.86 -0.05
N SER A 52 12.05 -14.00 0.55
CA SER A 52 11.76 -14.87 1.69
C SER A 52 10.28 -15.26 1.66
N LYS A 53 9.82 -16.06 2.63
CA LYS A 53 8.40 -16.42 2.75
C LYS A 53 7.45 -15.22 2.83
N ASN A 54 7.91 -14.07 3.33
CA ASN A 54 7.11 -12.85 3.51
C ASN A 54 7.67 -11.62 2.78
N LYS A 55 8.58 -11.81 1.82
CA LYS A 55 9.15 -10.73 1.01
C LYS A 55 9.32 -11.14 -0.44
N ALA A 56 8.95 -10.25 -1.36
CA ALA A 56 9.16 -10.41 -2.79
C ALA A 56 9.91 -9.22 -3.37
N GLU A 57 10.68 -9.46 -4.43
CA GLU A 57 11.15 -8.40 -5.32
C GLU A 57 10.06 -8.15 -6.37
N LEU A 58 9.53 -6.92 -6.43
CA LEU A 58 8.56 -6.50 -7.44
C LEU A 58 9.21 -5.56 -8.45
N ASN A 59 8.84 -5.71 -9.73
CA ASN A 59 9.06 -4.72 -10.77
C ASN A 59 7.84 -3.80 -10.85
N ILE A 60 8.04 -2.50 -10.62
CA ILE A 60 7.06 -1.43 -10.70
C ILE A 60 7.67 -0.32 -11.58
N SER A 61 7.01 0.02 -12.69
CA SER A 61 7.52 0.98 -13.70
C SER A 61 9.00 0.79 -14.08
N GLY A 62 9.43 -0.46 -14.27
CA GLY A 62 10.81 -0.80 -14.65
C GLY A 62 11.84 -0.75 -13.51
N ARG A 63 11.42 -0.49 -12.27
CA ARG A 63 12.27 -0.44 -11.07
C ARG A 63 11.96 -1.59 -10.13
N LYS A 64 13.00 -2.12 -9.49
CA LYS A 64 12.92 -3.26 -8.56
C LYS A 64 12.81 -2.78 -7.11
N PHE A 65 11.85 -3.33 -6.38
CA PHE A 65 11.58 -3.02 -4.97
C PHE A 65 11.42 -4.30 -4.14
N ASN A 66 12.15 -4.40 -3.03
CA ASN A 66 11.93 -5.45 -2.04
C ASN A 66 10.81 -5.01 -1.09
N VAL A 67 9.69 -5.73 -1.12
CA VAL A 67 8.49 -5.38 -0.33
C VAL A 67 8.05 -6.56 0.53
N PHE A 68 7.32 -6.28 1.61
CA PHE A 68 6.64 -7.31 2.39
C PHE A 68 5.39 -7.79 1.66
N THR A 69 5.07 -9.08 1.79
CA THR A 69 3.92 -9.71 1.13
C THR A 69 2.80 -10.08 2.11
N LEU A 70 1.56 -10.01 1.65
CA LEU A 70 0.37 -10.50 2.39
C LEU A 70 0.16 -12.01 2.28
N LYS A 71 0.85 -12.67 1.33
CA LYS A 71 0.83 -14.13 1.14
C LYS A 71 2.24 -14.69 1.27
N ASP A 72 2.30 -15.97 1.66
CA ASP A 72 3.54 -16.75 1.80
C ASP A 72 4.26 -17.06 0.47
N SER A 73 3.56 -16.90 -0.67
CA SER A 73 4.09 -17.19 -2.00
C SER A 73 3.35 -16.42 -3.10
N PHE A 74 4.09 -16.13 -4.17
CA PHE A 74 3.61 -15.64 -5.46
C PHE A 74 4.41 -16.33 -6.57
N SER A 75 3.86 -16.38 -7.77
CA SER A 75 4.55 -16.88 -8.96
C SER A 75 5.40 -15.79 -9.62
N GLU A 76 6.52 -16.16 -10.25
CA GLU A 76 7.28 -15.24 -11.09
C GLU A 76 6.40 -14.71 -12.24
N GLY A 77 6.49 -13.41 -12.52
CA GLY A 77 5.66 -12.71 -13.50
C GLY A 77 4.23 -12.39 -13.05
N GLU A 78 3.78 -12.89 -11.89
CA GLU A 78 2.42 -12.66 -11.36
C GLU A 78 2.14 -11.17 -11.20
N LYS A 79 1.00 -10.73 -11.72
CA LYS A 79 0.52 -9.34 -11.61
C LYS A 79 -0.05 -9.12 -10.21
N VAL A 80 0.49 -8.13 -9.50
CA VAL A 80 0.14 -7.80 -8.12
C VAL A 80 -0.05 -6.30 -7.95
N PHE A 81 -0.64 -5.88 -6.83
CA PHE A 81 -0.72 -4.49 -6.43
C PHE A 81 0.11 -4.25 -5.17
N LEU A 82 1.01 -3.26 -5.22
CA LEU A 82 1.69 -2.73 -4.04
C LEU A 82 0.76 -1.70 -3.38
N LEU A 83 0.34 -2.00 -2.16
CA LEU A 83 -0.32 -1.04 -1.26
C LEU A 83 0.72 -0.04 -0.74
N ILE A 84 0.45 1.25 -0.89
CA ILE A 84 1.24 2.34 -0.31
C ILE A 84 0.30 3.26 0.45
N ARG A 85 0.50 3.43 1.76
CA ARG A 85 -0.17 4.46 2.55
C ARG A 85 0.48 5.83 2.26
N PRO A 86 -0.27 6.93 2.07
CA PRO A 86 0.33 8.23 1.75
C PRO A 86 1.38 8.71 2.76
N GLU A 87 1.20 8.41 4.04
CA GLU A 87 2.14 8.73 5.12
C GLU A 87 3.39 7.83 5.17
N SER A 88 3.46 6.79 4.34
CA SER A 88 4.65 5.95 4.12
C SER A 88 5.50 6.40 2.92
N VAL A 89 5.19 7.57 2.35
CA VAL A 89 5.93 8.17 1.23
C VAL A 89 6.62 9.45 1.71
N GLU A 90 7.93 9.52 1.50
CA GLU A 90 8.73 10.73 1.71
C GLU A 90 9.07 11.38 0.37
N LEU A 91 9.02 12.71 0.33
CA LEU A 91 9.40 13.48 -0.86
C LEU A 91 10.85 13.92 -0.73
N GLU A 92 11.73 13.27 -1.46
CA GLU A 92 13.17 13.57 -1.48
C GLU A 92 13.64 14.09 -2.84
N PRO A 93 14.75 14.86 -2.89
CA PRO A 93 15.50 15.06 -4.13
C PRO A 93 15.88 13.72 -4.77
N LYS A 94 15.91 13.66 -6.11
CA LYS A 94 16.08 12.42 -6.88
C LYS A 94 17.33 11.61 -6.46
N LYS A 95 17.11 10.46 -5.80
CA LYS A 95 18.11 9.42 -5.49
C LYS A 95 17.91 8.17 -6.36
N SER A 96 18.78 7.16 -6.20
CA SER A 96 18.55 5.80 -6.72
C SER A 96 17.30 5.16 -6.07
N ASN A 97 16.63 4.25 -6.78
CA ASN A 97 15.44 3.50 -6.34
C ASN A 97 14.22 4.32 -5.86
N THR A 98 14.04 5.57 -6.29
CA THR A 98 13.07 6.52 -5.68
C THR A 98 11.62 6.49 -6.17
N LEU A 99 11.32 5.96 -7.36
CA LEU A 99 10.22 6.46 -8.21
C LEU A 99 10.41 7.96 -8.58
N THR A 100 9.60 8.48 -9.51
CA THR A 100 9.66 9.89 -9.96
C THR A 100 8.29 10.29 -10.48
N GLY A 101 7.84 11.53 -10.22
CA GLY A 101 6.53 11.99 -10.66
C GLY A 101 6.37 13.50 -10.64
N ILE A 102 5.27 13.98 -11.22
CA ILE A 102 4.90 15.38 -11.31
C ILE A 102 3.79 15.66 -10.30
N VAL A 103 3.99 16.65 -9.42
CA VAL A 103 2.94 17.15 -8.53
C VAL A 103 1.87 17.82 -9.40
N ARG A 104 0.66 17.27 -9.41
CA ARG A 104 -0.51 17.81 -10.13
C ARG A 104 -1.34 18.74 -9.25
N GLN A 105 -1.45 18.42 -7.96
CA GLN A 105 -2.24 19.20 -7.01
C GLN A 105 -1.58 19.22 -5.63
N ILE A 106 -1.75 20.35 -4.93
CA ILE A 106 -1.37 20.53 -3.53
C ILE A 106 -2.60 21.03 -2.79
N ILE A 107 -3.01 20.34 -1.73
CA ILE A 107 -4.19 20.66 -0.93
C ILE A 107 -3.75 20.90 0.52
N TYR A 108 -3.93 22.12 1.01
CA TYR A 108 -3.67 22.47 2.40
C TYR A 108 -4.91 22.18 3.27
N LEU A 109 -4.75 21.35 4.31
CA LEU A 109 -5.81 20.94 5.22
C LEU A 109 -5.56 21.40 6.67
N GLY A 110 -4.84 22.52 6.85
CA GLY A 110 -4.44 23.02 8.16
C GLY A 110 -3.24 22.26 8.73
N SER A 111 -3.51 21.11 9.35
CA SER A 111 -2.49 20.29 10.05
C SER A 111 -1.63 19.43 9.11
N ARG A 112 -1.99 19.32 7.83
CA ARG A 112 -1.24 18.56 6.81
C ARG A 112 -1.43 19.14 5.42
N MET A 113 -0.47 18.87 4.54
CA MET A 113 -0.60 19.05 3.09
C MET A 113 -0.82 17.67 2.45
N VAL A 114 -1.68 17.62 1.44
CA VAL A 114 -1.88 16.45 0.59
C VAL A 114 -1.36 16.80 -0.80
N TYR A 115 -0.50 15.94 -1.33
CA TYR A 115 0.07 16.07 -2.67
C TYR A 115 -0.53 14.97 -3.56
N GLU A 116 -1.04 15.35 -4.72
CA GLU A 116 -1.41 14.39 -5.76
C GLU A 116 -0.31 14.39 -6.81
N ILE A 117 0.27 13.21 -7.04
CA ILE A 117 1.50 13.02 -7.81
C ILE A 117 1.25 12.00 -8.91
N GLU A 118 1.46 12.40 -10.16
CA GLU A 118 1.42 11.53 -11.32
C GLU A 118 2.80 10.91 -11.52
N ILE A 119 2.91 9.59 -11.41
CA ILE A 119 4.17 8.85 -11.53
C ILE A 119 4.52 8.68 -13.01
N ALA A 120 5.80 8.88 -13.34
CA ALA A 120 6.37 8.72 -14.68
C ALA A 120 7.07 7.35 -14.88
#